data_AF-A0A8J3U9B4-F1
#
_entry.id   AF-A0A8J3U9B4-F1
#
_cell.length_a   1.000
_cell.length_b   1.000
_cell.length_c   1.000
_cell.angle_alpha   90.00
_cell.angle_beta   90.00
_cell.angle_gamma   90.00
#
_symmetry.space_group_name_H-M   'P 1'
#
loop_
_entity.id
_entity.type
_entity.pdbx_description
1 polymer ?
#
loop_
_entity_poly.entity_id
_entity_poly.type
_entity_poly.pdbx_seq_one_letter_code
_entity_poly.pdbx_strand_id
1 'polypeptide(L)'
;MLVPRLSGSDLAGTAQEQVISVDSSTRTALMDAADHFLETDPARSEYGYLVNEKPALHPRMFCHEDLIEVRRKDPQLLVGLIAWCEELARSGHTLVVGTGYGGPLLLTMQSVNGRFIVQHVDEPTDGAGYESSTRALFSPEGAPRAIGLEGAGSDLEKEIYAEARRTFGLPQDAEVVS
;
A
#
# COMPACT_ATOMS: atom_id res chain seq x y z
N MET A 1 51.04 33.47 -3.35
CA MET A 1 49.89 33.04 -4.18
C MET A 1 48.95 32.26 -3.29
N LEU A 2 47.78 32.81 -3.00
CA LEU A 2 46.70 32.18 -2.23
C LEU A 2 45.70 31.61 -3.24
N VAL A 3 45.42 30.32 -3.15
CA VAL A 3 44.36 29.66 -3.94
C VAL A 3 43.06 29.79 -3.14
N PRO A 4 41.95 30.30 -3.71
CA PRO A 4 40.68 30.37 -2.99
C PRO A 4 40.06 28.98 -2.84
N ARG A 5 39.53 28.70 -1.65
CA ARG A 5 38.61 27.57 -1.40
C ARG A 5 37.29 27.87 -2.11
N LEU A 6 36.90 27.02 -3.06
CA LEU A 6 35.53 26.99 -3.56
C LEU A 6 34.65 26.29 -2.52
N SER A 7 33.91 27.10 -1.77
CA SER A 7 32.73 26.67 -1.03
C SER A 7 31.64 26.39 -2.05
N GLY A 8 31.33 25.12 -2.28
CA GLY A 8 30.25 24.66 -3.16
C GLY A 8 29.13 24.03 -2.33
N SER A 9 28.46 24.87 -1.55
CA SER A 9 27.15 24.59 -0.98
C SER A 9 26.12 24.99 -2.03
N ASP A 10 25.67 24.06 -2.87
CA ASP A 10 24.47 24.18 -3.70
C ASP A 10 24.23 22.80 -4.36
N LEU A 11 22.95 22.42 -4.52
CA LEU A 11 22.42 21.12 -4.98
C LEU A 11 21.90 20.16 -3.89
N ALA A 12 21.09 20.67 -2.96
CA ALA A 12 20.03 19.88 -2.35
C ALA A 12 18.70 20.59 -2.63
N GLY A 13 18.06 20.24 -3.74
CA GLY A 13 16.74 20.76 -4.08
C GLY A 13 15.73 20.30 -3.03
N THR A 14 15.33 21.21 -2.16
CA THR A 14 14.21 21.05 -1.23
C THR A 14 12.92 21.15 -2.02
N ALA A 15 12.54 20.11 -2.76
CA ALA A 15 11.18 20.04 -3.28
C ALA A 15 10.25 20.06 -2.06
N GLN A 16 9.52 21.16 -1.89
CA GLN A 16 8.66 21.35 -0.73
C GLN A 16 7.45 20.44 -0.91
N GLU A 17 7.32 19.46 -0.03
CA GLU A 17 6.17 18.55 -0.07
C GLU A 17 4.93 19.32 0.40
N GLN A 18 3.87 19.30 -0.42
CA GLN A 18 2.62 19.98 -0.11
C GLN A 18 1.48 18.98 -0.07
N VAL A 19 0.76 18.89 1.04
CA VAL A 19 -0.52 18.15 1.10
C VAL A 19 -1.53 18.84 0.19
N ILE A 20 -2.12 18.09 -0.73
CA ILE A 20 -3.08 18.58 -1.70
C ILE A 20 -4.40 17.82 -1.60
N SER A 21 -5.50 18.51 -1.91
CA SER A 21 -6.74 17.83 -2.27
C SER A 21 -6.69 17.42 -3.73
N VAL A 22 -7.27 16.26 -4.03
CA VAL A 22 -7.48 15.77 -5.40
C VAL A 22 -8.96 15.59 -5.63
N ASP A 23 -9.41 15.77 -6.88
CA ASP A 23 -10.79 15.47 -7.25
C ASP A 23 -11.07 13.96 -7.21
N SER A 24 -12.35 13.58 -7.27
CA SER A 24 -12.77 12.18 -7.18
C SER A 24 -12.19 11.30 -8.28
N SER A 25 -12.02 11.82 -9.51
CA SER A 25 -11.50 11.03 -10.63
C SER A 25 -10.02 10.74 -10.46
N THR A 26 -9.24 11.74 -10.00
CA THR A 26 -7.84 11.58 -9.67
C THR A 26 -7.67 10.65 -8.47
N ARG A 27 -8.52 10.78 -7.44
CA ARG A 27 -8.54 9.86 -6.29
C ARG A 27 -8.74 8.42 -6.74
N THR A 28 -9.78 8.14 -7.53
CA THR A 28 -10.03 6.79 -8.06
C THR A 28 -8.82 6.27 -8.84
N ALA A 29 -8.26 7.07 -9.75
CA ALA A 29 -7.10 6.63 -10.53
C ALA A 29 -5.84 6.34 -9.69
N LEU A 30 -5.63 7.06 -8.58
CA LEU A 30 -4.55 6.77 -7.64
C LEU A 30 -4.80 5.47 -6.87
N MET A 31 -6.04 5.26 -6.41
CA MET A 31 -6.40 4.04 -5.67
C MET A 31 -6.36 2.81 -6.56
N ASP A 32 -6.89 2.87 -7.79
CA ASP A 32 -6.82 1.77 -8.75
C ASP A 32 -5.35 1.38 -9.06
N ALA A 33 -4.45 2.37 -9.09
CA ALA A 33 -3.02 2.11 -9.29
C ALA A 33 -2.34 1.51 -8.05
N ALA A 34 -2.78 1.89 -6.84
CA ALA A 34 -2.31 1.33 -5.59
C ALA A 34 -2.74 -0.13 -5.44
N ASP A 35 -4.05 -0.38 -5.58
CA ASP A 35 -4.67 -1.71 -5.53
C ASP A 35 -3.97 -2.68 -6.49
N HIS A 36 -3.91 -2.31 -7.78
CA HIS A 36 -3.26 -3.14 -8.79
C HIS A 36 -1.78 -3.43 -8.44
N PHE A 37 -1.05 -2.43 -7.93
CA PHE A 37 0.33 -2.63 -7.51
C PHE A 37 0.42 -3.60 -6.33
N LEU A 38 -0.37 -3.41 -5.28
CA LEU A 38 -0.29 -4.22 -4.06
C LEU A 38 -0.73 -5.68 -4.30
N GLU A 39 -1.71 -5.91 -5.18
CA GLU A 39 -2.12 -7.27 -5.56
C GLU A 39 -1.09 -8.00 -6.46
N THR A 40 -0.21 -7.26 -7.14
CA THR A 40 0.72 -7.83 -8.13
C THR A 40 2.19 -7.63 -7.82
N ASP A 41 2.54 -6.94 -6.73
CA ASP A 41 3.93 -6.70 -6.33
C ASP A 41 4.62 -8.03 -6.05
N PRO A 42 5.59 -8.46 -6.88
CA PRO A 42 6.26 -9.74 -6.68
C PRO A 42 7.05 -9.78 -5.38
N ALA A 43 7.55 -8.63 -4.89
CA ALA A 43 8.27 -8.58 -3.63
C ALA A 43 7.40 -8.97 -2.42
N ARG A 44 6.07 -8.87 -2.56
CA ARG A 44 5.07 -9.19 -1.52
C ARG A 44 4.30 -10.47 -1.80
N SER A 45 4.00 -10.73 -3.07
CA SER A 45 3.15 -11.85 -3.48
C SER A 45 3.91 -13.16 -3.72
N GLU A 46 5.21 -13.13 -4.08
CA GLU A 46 5.97 -14.37 -4.40
C GLU A 46 6.38 -15.18 -3.16
N TYR A 47 6.42 -14.56 -1.98
CA TYR A 47 6.78 -15.22 -0.72
C TYR A 47 5.58 -15.71 0.09
N GLY A 48 4.39 -15.68 -0.50
CA GLY A 48 3.17 -16.12 0.18
C GLY A 48 3.21 -17.60 0.58
N TYR A 49 2.50 -17.94 1.65
CA TYR A 49 2.45 -19.32 2.13
C TYR A 49 1.76 -20.24 1.12
N LEU A 50 0.61 -19.84 0.57
CA LEU A 50 -0.13 -20.67 -0.37
C LEU A 50 0.58 -20.79 -1.71
N VAL A 51 1.22 -19.74 -2.22
CA VAL A 51 1.92 -19.80 -3.51
C VAL A 51 3.09 -20.78 -3.44
N ASN A 52 3.73 -20.91 -2.28
CA ASN A 52 4.84 -21.83 -2.05
C ASN A 52 4.38 -23.25 -1.67
N GLU A 53 3.45 -23.38 -0.72
CA GLU A 53 3.07 -24.68 -0.14
C GLU A 53 1.87 -25.32 -0.85
N LYS A 54 1.01 -24.53 -1.49
CA LYS A 54 -0.21 -24.98 -2.17
C LYS A 54 -0.40 -24.33 -3.56
N PRO A 55 0.62 -24.32 -4.45
CA PRO A 55 0.56 -23.62 -5.74
C PRO A 55 -0.59 -24.10 -6.65
N ALA A 56 -1.01 -25.36 -6.51
CA ALA A 56 -2.12 -25.92 -7.27
C ALA A 56 -3.49 -25.27 -6.96
N LEU A 57 -3.60 -24.53 -5.86
CA LEU A 57 -4.81 -23.75 -5.55
C LEU A 57 -4.88 -22.42 -6.29
N HIS A 58 -3.81 -22.04 -7.02
CA HIS A 58 -3.69 -20.77 -7.73
C HIS A 58 -4.03 -19.57 -6.84
N PRO A 59 -3.33 -19.40 -5.70
CA PRO A 59 -3.59 -18.32 -4.78
C PRO A 59 -3.38 -16.95 -5.44
N ARG A 60 -4.09 -15.96 -4.91
CA ARG A 60 -4.01 -14.56 -5.32
C ARG A 60 -3.98 -13.68 -4.09
N MET A 61 -3.24 -12.58 -4.16
CA MET A 61 -3.36 -11.50 -3.20
C MET A 61 -4.64 -10.71 -3.50
N PHE A 62 -5.34 -10.34 -2.42
CA PHE A 62 -6.45 -9.40 -2.45
C PHE A 62 -6.20 -8.33 -1.41
N CYS A 63 -6.44 -7.08 -1.77
CA CYS A 63 -6.16 -5.94 -0.90
C CYS A 63 -7.39 -5.07 -0.68
N HIS A 64 -7.34 -4.29 0.39
CA HIS A 64 -8.21 -3.16 0.62
C HIS A 64 -7.38 -1.99 1.13
N GLU A 65 -7.57 -0.82 0.52
CA GLU A 65 -6.83 0.39 0.85
C GLU A 65 -7.71 1.59 1.16
N ASP A 66 -7.29 2.34 2.18
CA ASP A 66 -7.90 3.59 2.58
C ASP A 66 -6.93 4.76 2.42
N LEU A 67 -7.31 5.74 1.59
CA LEU A 67 -6.48 6.91 1.34
C LEU A 67 -6.44 7.83 2.58
N ILE A 68 -5.22 8.10 3.06
CA ILE A 68 -4.97 9.04 4.15
C ILE A 68 -4.69 10.43 3.59
N GLU A 69 -3.71 10.55 2.71
CA GLU A 69 -3.25 11.83 2.18
C GLU A 69 -2.63 11.72 0.79
N VAL A 70 -2.61 12.84 0.07
CA VAL A 70 -1.81 12.99 -1.16
C VAL A 70 -0.92 14.21 -0.97
N ARG A 71 0.39 14.03 -1.17
CA ARG A 71 1.37 15.10 -1.19
C ARG A 71 1.99 15.25 -2.57
N ARG A 72 2.16 16.48 -3.02
CA ARG A 72 2.93 16.80 -4.22
C ARG A 72 4.41 16.88 -3.88
N LYS A 73 5.24 16.19 -4.65
CA LYS A 73 6.70 16.24 -4.61
C LYS A 73 7.22 16.23 -6.04
N ASP A 74 7.12 17.37 -6.73
CA ASP A 74 7.27 17.44 -8.19
C ASP A 74 8.52 16.72 -8.71
N PRO A 75 8.39 15.88 -9.76
CA PRO A 75 7.18 15.59 -10.56
C PRO A 75 6.30 14.45 -10.03
N GLN A 76 6.56 13.97 -8.81
CA GLN A 76 5.91 12.81 -8.21
C GLN A 76 4.78 13.21 -7.26
N LEU A 77 3.92 12.24 -6.97
CA LEU A 77 2.99 12.28 -5.86
C LEU A 77 3.45 11.28 -4.80
N LEU A 78 3.35 11.66 -3.54
CA LEU A 78 3.40 10.74 -2.42
C LEU A 78 1.97 10.47 -1.98
N VAL A 79 1.56 9.21 -2.02
CA VAL A 79 0.22 8.76 -1.66
C VAL A 79 0.32 7.97 -0.38
N GLY A 80 -0.11 8.58 0.71
CA GLY A 80 -0.17 7.94 2.01
C GLY A 80 -1.50 7.22 2.15
N LEU A 81 -1.46 5.92 2.43
CA LEU A 81 -2.64 5.08 2.62
C LEU A 81 -2.42 4.09 3.75
N ILE A 82 -3.50 3.41 4.12
CA ILE A 82 -3.42 2.19 4.90
C ILE A 82 -3.93 1.05 4.03
N ALA A 83 -3.26 -0.10 4.08
CA ALA A 83 -3.62 -1.27 3.29
C ALA A 83 -3.73 -2.50 4.17
N TRP A 84 -4.64 -3.40 3.82
CA TRP A 84 -4.69 -4.77 4.32
C TRP A 84 -4.77 -5.70 3.13
N CYS A 85 -3.94 -6.73 3.12
CA CYS A 85 -3.85 -7.66 2.03
C CYS A 85 -3.77 -9.09 2.57
N GLU A 86 -4.51 -10.00 1.93
CA GLU A 86 -4.53 -11.42 2.26
C GLU A 86 -4.28 -12.26 1.01
N GLU A 87 -3.43 -13.26 1.14
CA GLU A 87 -3.26 -14.32 0.16
C GLU A 87 -4.41 -15.31 0.30
N LEU A 88 -5.22 -15.43 -0.74
CA LEU A 88 -6.42 -16.24 -0.70
C LEU A 88 -6.47 -17.21 -1.87
N ALA A 89 -7.02 -18.39 -1.60
CA ALA A 89 -7.28 -19.38 -2.63
C ALA A 89 -8.59 -20.10 -2.39
N ARG A 90 -9.11 -20.74 -3.45
CA ARG A 90 -10.28 -21.61 -3.34
C ARG A 90 -9.85 -23.05 -3.13
N SER A 91 -10.44 -23.71 -2.14
CA SER A 91 -10.37 -25.17 -1.98
C SER A 91 -11.77 -25.76 -1.91
N GLY A 92 -12.24 -26.34 -3.02
CA GLY A 92 -13.61 -26.86 -3.12
C GLY A 92 -14.67 -25.77 -2.93
N HIS A 93 -15.30 -25.74 -1.76
CA HIS A 93 -16.34 -24.78 -1.36
C HIS A 93 -15.88 -23.78 -0.28
N THR A 94 -14.61 -23.83 0.12
CA THR A 94 -14.06 -22.94 1.14
C THR A 94 -13.08 -21.94 0.52
N LEU A 95 -12.93 -20.82 1.23
CA LEU A 95 -11.87 -19.86 1.01
C LEU A 95 -10.73 -20.21 1.99
N VAL A 96 -9.53 -20.40 1.46
CA VAL A 96 -8.32 -20.69 2.25
C VAL A 96 -7.50 -19.42 2.34
N VAL A 97 -7.08 -19.08 3.56
CA VAL A 97 -6.21 -17.94 3.89
C VAL A 97 -4.78 -18.40 3.99
N GLY A 98 -3.87 -17.62 3.43
CA GLY A 98 -2.44 -17.81 3.44
C GLY A 98 -1.73 -16.81 4.33
N THR A 99 -0.72 -16.16 3.77
CA THR A 99 -0.08 -15.00 4.38
C THR A 99 -0.88 -13.73 4.17
N GLY A 100 -0.74 -12.79 5.08
CA GLY A 100 -1.28 -11.44 4.92
C GLY A 100 -0.33 -10.40 5.50
N TYR A 101 -0.59 -9.15 5.16
CA TYR A 101 0.04 -7.99 5.79
C TYR A 101 -0.96 -6.85 5.88
N GLY A 102 -0.76 -5.96 6.85
CA GLY A 102 -1.57 -4.76 6.98
C GLY A 102 -0.83 -3.66 7.69
N GLY A 103 -1.04 -2.42 7.26
CA GLY A 103 -0.41 -1.27 7.86
C GLY A 103 -0.32 -0.03 6.96
N PRO A 104 0.28 1.05 7.49
CA PRO A 104 0.47 2.29 6.74
C PRO A 104 1.49 2.09 5.63
N LEU A 105 1.23 2.64 4.45
CA LEU A 105 2.16 2.67 3.33
C LEU A 105 2.27 4.09 2.76
N LEU A 106 3.47 4.43 2.29
CA LEU A 106 3.69 5.61 1.48
C LEU A 106 4.13 5.20 0.08
N LEU A 107 3.26 5.42 -0.90
CA LEU A 107 3.53 5.12 -2.30
C LEU A 107 4.07 6.36 -3.01
N THR A 108 5.24 6.26 -3.61
CA THR A 108 5.72 7.27 -4.57
C THR A 108 5.18 6.93 -5.95
N MET A 109 4.30 7.77 -6.48
CA MET A 109 3.65 7.58 -7.78
C MET A 109 4.08 8.64 -8.78
N GLN A 110 4.17 8.25 -10.04
CA GLN A 110 4.38 9.17 -11.16
C GLN A 110 3.28 9.01 -12.20
N SER A 111 2.84 10.14 -12.78
CA SER A 111 1.97 10.10 -13.96
C SER A 111 2.80 9.89 -15.22
N VAL A 112 2.52 8.80 -15.94
CA VAL A 112 3.15 8.45 -17.21
C VAL A 112 2.04 8.23 -18.23
N ASN A 113 2.01 9.03 -19.29
CA ASN A 113 0.99 8.97 -20.34
C ASN A 113 -0.46 9.00 -19.80
N GLY A 114 -0.69 9.77 -18.73
CA GLY A 114 -2.02 9.90 -18.11
C GLY A 114 -2.42 8.75 -17.17
N ARG A 115 -1.50 7.81 -16.86
CA ARG A 115 -1.71 6.76 -15.86
C ARG A 115 -0.77 6.93 -14.68
N PHE A 116 -1.24 6.65 -13.48
CA PHE A 116 -0.37 6.61 -12.31
C PHE A 116 0.33 5.26 -12.23
N ILE A 117 1.64 5.31 -11.98
CA ILE A 117 2.49 4.13 -11.80
C ILE A 117 3.20 4.29 -10.46
N VAL A 118 3.07 3.29 -9.59
CA VAL A 118 3.85 3.19 -8.35
C VAL A 118 5.30 2.91 -8.71
N GLN A 119 6.20 3.76 -8.21
CA GLN A 119 7.64 3.66 -8.41
C GLN A 119 8.35 3.07 -7.19
N HIS A 120 7.84 3.38 -6.00
CA HIS A 120 8.46 3.00 -4.74
C HIS A 120 7.41 2.93 -3.63
N VAL A 121 7.67 2.07 -2.64
CA VAL A 121 6.83 1.89 -1.45
C VAL A 121 7.71 1.99 -0.22
N ASP A 122 7.35 2.87 0.70
CA ASP A 122 7.96 2.96 2.03
C ASP A 122 6.98 2.47 3.09
N GLU A 123 7.53 1.76 4.08
CA GLU A 123 6.80 1.19 5.22
C GLU A 123 7.40 1.64 6.55
N PRO A 124 6.58 1.76 7.61
CA PRO A 124 7.10 1.91 8.96
C PRO A 124 7.99 0.73 9.35
N THR A 125 8.95 0.99 10.23
CA THR A 125 9.73 -0.07 10.87
C THR A 125 8.89 -0.77 11.93
N ASP A 126 8.96 -2.09 12.01
CA ASP A 126 8.24 -2.85 13.03
C ASP A 126 8.68 -2.58 14.47
N GLY A 127 7.81 -2.95 15.42
CA GLY A 127 8.11 -2.98 16.84
C GLY A 127 8.30 -1.59 17.45
N ALA A 128 9.34 -1.42 18.27
CA ALA A 128 9.55 -0.19 19.03
C ALA A 128 9.80 1.07 18.16
N GLY A 129 10.13 0.89 16.88
CA GLY A 129 10.35 1.98 15.92
C GLY A 129 9.10 2.39 15.13
N TYR A 130 7.97 1.71 15.32
CA TYR A 130 6.78 1.86 14.48
C TYR A 130 6.17 3.24 14.50
N GLU A 131 5.90 3.80 15.69
CA GLU A 131 5.22 5.09 15.77
C GLU A 131 6.10 6.22 15.20
N SER A 132 7.41 6.21 15.52
CA SER A 132 8.34 7.25 15.07
C SER A 132 8.57 7.19 13.55
N SER A 133 8.69 5.98 12.99
CA SER A 133 8.82 5.79 11.54
C SER A 133 7.54 6.16 10.80
N THR A 134 6.36 5.81 11.33
CA THR A 134 5.07 6.25 10.78
C THR A 134 4.96 7.78 10.76
N ARG A 135 5.36 8.47 11.84
CA ARG A 135 5.37 9.94 11.88
C ARG A 135 6.36 10.56 10.89
N ALA A 136 7.43 9.86 10.51
CA ALA A 136 8.36 10.33 9.50
C ALA A 136 7.82 10.14 8.08
N LEU A 137 6.99 9.12 7.85
CA LEU A 137 6.41 8.83 6.54
C LEU A 137 5.24 9.72 6.17
N PHE A 138 4.44 10.21 7.13
CA PHE A 138 3.22 10.97 6.86
C PHE A 138 3.33 12.45 7.25
N SER A 139 2.45 13.29 6.71
CA SER A 139 2.34 14.68 7.20
C SER A 139 1.92 14.73 8.68
N PRO A 140 2.14 15.86 9.39
CA PRO A 140 1.66 16.03 10.76
C PRO A 140 0.15 15.76 10.93
N GLU A 141 -0.65 16.05 9.90
CA GLU A 141 -2.09 15.79 9.87
C GLU A 141 -2.43 14.33 9.52
N GLY A 142 -1.63 13.69 8.66
CA GLY A 142 -1.83 12.31 8.21
C GLY A 142 -1.39 11.27 9.24
N ALA A 143 -0.28 11.51 9.94
CA ALA A 143 0.32 10.53 10.85
C ALA A 143 -0.63 10.07 11.97
N PRO A 144 -1.40 10.95 12.66
CA PRO A 144 -2.37 10.50 13.66
C PRO A 144 -3.46 9.57 13.08
N ARG A 145 -3.87 9.78 11.83
CA ARG A 145 -4.83 8.91 11.14
C ARG A 145 -4.21 7.56 10.81
N ALA A 146 -2.98 7.55 10.29
CA ALA A 146 -2.23 6.32 10.00
C ALA A 146 -2.08 5.45 11.27
N ILE A 147 -1.67 6.05 12.38
CA ILE A 147 -1.50 5.37 13.68
C ILE A 147 -2.85 4.88 14.23
N GLY A 148 -3.91 5.67 14.09
CA GLY A 148 -5.23 5.34 14.66
C GLY A 148 -5.96 4.21 13.94
N LEU A 149 -5.65 3.96 12.66
CA LEU A 149 -6.39 3.00 11.83
C LEU A 149 -5.87 1.57 11.92
N GLU A 150 -4.69 1.32 12.49
CA GLU A 150 -4.11 -0.03 12.63
C GLU A 150 -5.04 -1.02 13.36
N GLY A 151 -5.91 -0.54 14.26
CA GLY A 151 -6.90 -1.36 14.96
C GLY A 151 -8.19 -1.68 14.19
N ALA A 152 -8.37 -1.15 12.97
CA ALA A 152 -9.61 -1.30 12.19
C ALA A 152 -9.68 -2.57 11.33
N GLY A 153 -8.63 -3.40 11.31
CA GLY A 153 -8.45 -4.47 10.32
C GLY A 153 -9.60 -5.48 10.16
N SER A 154 -10.40 -5.74 11.21
CA SER A 154 -11.47 -6.75 11.18
C SER A 154 -12.65 -6.44 10.26
N ASP A 155 -12.94 -5.17 9.97
CA ASP A 155 -14.00 -4.84 9.00
C ASP A 155 -13.46 -4.90 7.57
N LEU A 156 -12.21 -4.51 7.38
CA LEU A 156 -11.53 -4.55 6.08
C LEU A 156 -11.30 -5.99 5.60
N GLU A 157 -10.94 -6.88 6.52
CA GLU A 157 -10.82 -8.32 6.25
C GLU A 157 -12.12 -8.91 5.65
N LYS A 158 -13.29 -8.46 6.13
CA LYS A 158 -14.58 -8.92 5.57
C LYS A 158 -14.78 -8.49 4.13
N GLU A 159 -14.33 -7.29 3.78
CA GLU A 159 -14.43 -6.76 2.41
C GLU A 159 -13.51 -7.54 1.46
N ILE A 160 -12.28 -7.80 1.89
CA ILE A 160 -11.30 -8.65 1.18
C ILE A 160 -11.89 -10.04 0.92
N TYR A 161 -12.48 -10.70 1.93
CA TYR A 161 -13.09 -12.02 1.75
C TYR A 161 -14.32 -11.99 0.86
N ALA A 162 -15.14 -10.93 0.95
CA ALA A 162 -16.29 -10.77 0.06
C ALA A 162 -15.85 -10.65 -1.40
N GLU A 163 -14.75 -9.95 -1.67
CA GLU A 163 -14.14 -9.86 -2.99
C GLU A 163 -13.57 -11.19 -3.46
N ALA A 164 -12.72 -11.83 -2.66
CA ALA A 164 -12.13 -13.11 -3.03
C ALA A 164 -13.19 -14.17 -3.33
N ARG A 165 -14.28 -14.22 -2.56
CA ARG A 165 -15.43 -15.10 -2.85
C ARG A 165 -16.05 -14.81 -4.20
N ARG A 166 -16.29 -13.54 -4.56
CA ARG A 166 -16.81 -13.17 -5.90
C ARG A 166 -15.83 -13.62 -6.99
N THR A 167 -14.55 -13.35 -6.80
CA THR A 167 -13.49 -13.69 -7.75
C THR A 167 -13.32 -15.19 -7.97
N PHE A 168 -13.44 -16.00 -6.91
CA PHE A 168 -13.35 -17.45 -7.00
C PHE A 168 -14.68 -18.16 -7.30
N GLY A 169 -15.77 -17.40 -7.44
CA GLY A 169 -17.11 -17.94 -7.68
C GLY A 169 -17.65 -18.77 -6.52
N LEU A 170 -17.38 -18.35 -5.29
CA LEU A 170 -17.87 -18.95 -4.05
C LEU A 170 -19.14 -18.25 -3.55
N PRO A 171 -20.01 -18.96 -2.79
CA PRO A 171 -21.08 -18.32 -2.03
C PRO A 171 -20.55 -17.26 -1.06
N GLN A 172 -21.35 -16.24 -0.76
CA GLN A 172 -20.97 -15.16 0.17
C GLN A 172 -20.73 -15.65 1.61
N ASP A 173 -21.35 -16.76 1.98
CA ASP A 173 -21.24 -17.44 3.28
C ASP A 173 -20.26 -18.62 3.26
N ALA A 174 -19.48 -18.80 2.18
CA ALA A 174 -18.46 -19.83 2.10
C ALA A 174 -17.50 -19.74 3.30
N GLU A 175 -17.25 -20.88 3.94
CA GLU A 175 -16.37 -20.98 5.10
C GLU A 175 -14.96 -20.48 4.75
N VAL A 176 -14.37 -19.74 5.70
CA VAL A 176 -12.98 -19.25 5.61
C VAL A 176 -12.14 -20.11 6.56
N VAL A 177 -11.04 -20.67 6.05
CA VAL A 177 -10.13 -21.55 6.80
C VAL A 177 -8.69 -21.11 6.58
N SER A 178 -7.84 -21.31 7.59
CA SER A 178 -6.38 -21.11 7.50
C SER A 178 -5.62 -22.43 7.40
#